data_AF-H3SIE2-F1
#
_entry.id   AF-H3SIE2-F1
#
_cell.length_a   1.000
_cell.length_b   1.000
_cell.length_c   1.000
_cell.angle_alpha   90.00
_cell.angle_beta   90.00
_cell.angle_gamma   90.00
#
_symmetry.space_group_name_H-M   'P 1'
#
loop_
_entity.id
_entity.type
_entity.pdbx_description
1 polymer ?
#
loop_
_entity_poly.entity_id
_entity_poly.type
_entity_poly.pdbx_seq_one_letter_code
_entity_poly.pdbx_strand_id
1 'polypeptide(L)'
;MPAARNRYVIVKYLIIVGVILLGGAAIVSKENKSMYMGMMLLCISFGVINEGMILRLKKENKAREISCYIAGTFAFVVAWLILLDLLQGL
;
A
#
# COMPACT_ATOMS: atom_id res chain seq x y z
N MET A 1 12.47 11.54 24.56
CA MET A 1 12.07 11.62 23.13
C MET A 1 11.91 10.22 22.50
N PRO A 2 10.78 9.51 22.69
CA PRO A 2 10.59 8.16 22.12
C PRO A 2 9.82 8.13 20.78
N ALA A 3 9.01 9.16 20.49
CA ALA A 3 8.06 9.14 19.37
C ALA A 3 8.73 9.16 17.97
N ALA A 4 9.90 9.80 17.83
CA ALA A 4 10.63 9.87 16.56
C ALA A 4 11.24 8.51 16.18
N ARG A 5 11.75 7.75 17.16
CA ARG A 5 12.30 6.41 16.93
C ARG A 5 11.23 5.43 16.49
N ASN A 6 10.04 5.48 17.10
CA ASN A 6 8.92 4.59 16.75
C ASN A 6 8.42 4.84 15.32
N ARG A 7 8.33 6.10 14.89
CA ARG A 7 7.96 6.47 13.51
C ARG A 7 8.96 5.95 12.48
N TYR A 8 10.25 6.04 12.79
CA TYR A 8 11.32 5.58 11.89
C TYR A 8 11.30 4.06 11.68
N VAL A 9 11.00 3.31 12.74
CA VAL A 9 10.86 1.84 12.67
C VAL A 9 9.66 1.45 11.80
N ILE A 10 8.50 2.09 11.98
CA ILE A 10 7.30 1.84 11.17
C ILE A 10 7.56 2.09 9.68
N VAL A 11 8.21 3.21 9.34
CA VAL A 11 8.56 3.54 7.95
C VAL A 11 9.52 2.50 7.34
N LYS A 12 10.52 2.05 8.10
CA LYS A 12 11.43 0.98 7.65
C LYS A 12 10.68 -0.32 7.33
N TYR A 13 9.76 -0.75 8.19
CA TYR A 13 8.98 -1.95 7.94
C TYR A 13 8.08 -1.79 6.71
N LEU A 14 7.45 -0.63 6.52
CA LEU A 14 6.66 -0.33 5.33
C LEU A 14 7.48 -0.39 4.03
N ILE A 15 8.72 0.13 4.05
CA ILE A 15 9.63 0.05 2.91
C ILE A 15 10.02 -1.41 2.63
N ILE A 16 10.38 -2.19 3.66
CA ILE A 16 10.74 -3.60 3.51
C ILE A 16 9.57 -4.40 2.90
N VAL A 17 8.35 -4.18 3.41
CA VAL A 17 7.14 -4.80 2.87
C VAL A 17 6.91 -4.40 1.41
N GLY A 18 7.10 -3.12 1.06
CA GLY A 18 7.02 -2.65 -0.32
C GLY A 18 8.05 -3.29 -1.26
N VAL A 19 9.30 -3.45 -0.82
CA VAL A 19 10.36 -4.12 -1.61
C VAL A 19 10.04 -5.60 -1.82
N ILE A 20 9.54 -6.29 -0.80
CA ILE A 20 9.12 -7.69 -0.90
C ILE A 20 7.95 -7.83 -1.89
N LEU A 21 6.96 -6.93 -1.82
CA LEU A 21 5.82 -6.93 -2.73
C LEU A 21 6.21 -6.65 -4.18
N LEU A 22 7.12 -5.72 -4.43
CA LEU A 22 7.64 -5.45 -5.77
C LEU A 22 8.46 -6.63 -6.32
N GLY A 23 9.27 -7.27 -5.48
CA GLY A 23 10.00 -8.48 -5.84
C GLY A 23 9.07 -9.64 -6.18
N GLY A 24 8.03 -9.86 -5.36
CA GLY A 24 6.98 -10.83 -5.63
C GLY A 24 6.23 -10.54 -6.92
N ALA A 25 5.88 -9.26 -7.16
CA ALA A 25 5.19 -8.85 -8.38
C ALA A 25 6.03 -9.13 -9.63
N ALA A 26 7.32 -8.85 -9.59
CA ALA A 26 8.23 -9.11 -10.71
C ALA A 26 8.30 -10.60 -11.07
N ILE A 27 8.33 -11.48 -10.07
CA ILE A 27 8.37 -12.94 -10.26
C ILE A 27 7.05 -13.44 -10.87
N VAL A 28 5.92 -13.01 -10.29
CA VAL A 28 4.58 -13.50 -10.67
C VAL A 28 4.06 -12.86 -11.97
N SER A 29 4.66 -11.74 -12.41
CA SER A 29 4.28 -11.01 -13.63
C SER A 29 4.22 -11.86 -14.90
N LYS A 30 5.04 -12.92 -14.97
CA LYS A 30 5.12 -13.82 -16.13
C LYS A 30 4.10 -14.95 -16.11
N GLU A 31 3.62 -15.33 -14.92
CA GLU A 31 2.82 -16.53 -14.73
C GLU A 31 1.33 -16.22 -14.58
N ASN A 32 0.99 -15.10 -13.93
CA ASN A 32 -0.41 -14.79 -13.65
C ASN A 32 -0.69 -13.27 -13.66
N LYS A 33 -1.30 -12.80 -14.75
CA LYS A 33 -1.61 -11.37 -14.98
C LYS A 33 -2.53 -10.78 -13.91
N SER A 34 -3.51 -11.55 -13.42
CA SER A 34 -4.43 -11.13 -12.35
C SER A 34 -3.67 -10.87 -11.05
N MET A 35 -2.82 -11.83 -10.68
CA MET A 35 -2.01 -11.75 -9.46
C MET A 35 -0.99 -10.61 -9.52
N TYR A 36 -0.38 -10.36 -10.69
CA TYR A 36 0.47 -9.19 -10.92
C TYR A 36 -0.29 -7.87 -10.72
N MET A 37 -1.49 -7.76 -11.28
CA MET A 37 -2.35 -6.59 -11.14
C MET A 37 -2.72 -6.35 -9.66
N GLY A 38 -3.03 -7.41 -8.92
CA GLY A 38 -3.26 -7.35 -7.47
C GLY A 38 -2.05 -6.84 -6.69
N MET A 39 -0.84 -7.33 -6.99
CA MET A 39 0.38 -6.87 -6.32
C MET A 39 0.74 -5.41 -6.67
N MET A 40 0.51 -4.98 -7.91
CA MET A 40 0.67 -3.56 -8.29
C MET A 40 -0.30 -2.66 -7.53
N LEU A 41 -1.57 -3.08 -7.42
CA LEU A 41 -2.59 -2.35 -6.65
C LEU A 41 -2.23 -2.26 -5.16
N LEU A 42 -1.65 -3.30 -4.57
CA LEU A 42 -1.10 -3.23 -3.21
C LEU A 42 0.00 -2.17 -3.10
N CYS A 43 0.94 -2.13 -4.04
CA CYS A 43 2.02 -1.13 -4.01
C CYS A 43 1.48 0.30 -4.10
N ILE A 44 0.49 0.54 -4.98
CA ILE A 44 -0.17 1.83 -5.13
C ILE A 44 -0.90 2.21 -3.84
N SER A 45 -1.64 1.28 -3.24
CA SER A 45 -2.34 1.47 -1.97
C SER A 45 -1.40 1.94 -0.86
N PHE A 46 -0.26 1.27 -0.69
CA PHE A 46 0.74 1.67 0.30
C PHE A 46 1.34 3.05 0.01
N GLY A 47 1.59 3.37 -1.26
CA GLY A 47 2.04 4.69 -1.67
C GLY A 47 1.08 5.81 -1.29
N VAL A 48 -0.23 5.60 -1.52
CA VAL A 48 -1.27 6.58 -1.16
C VAL A 48 -1.41 6.73 0.36
N ILE A 49 -1.32 5.64 1.12
CA ILE A 49 -1.33 5.68 2.60
C ILE A 49 -0.11 6.45 3.13
N ASN A 50 1.06 6.22 2.54
CA ASN A 50 2.29 6.92 2.91
C ASN A 50 2.18 8.44 2.65
N GLU A 51 1.57 8.86 1.55
CA GLU A 51 1.28 10.28 1.28
C GLU A 51 0.38 10.88 2.37
N GLY A 52 -0.65 10.15 2.80
CA GLY A 52 -1.50 10.53 3.94
C GLY A 52 -0.70 10.68 5.24
N MET A 53 0.24 9.78 5.51
CA MET A 53 1.14 9.90 6.66
C MET A 53 2.06 11.11 6.58
N ILE A 54 2.61 11.43 5.40
CA ILE A 54 3.45 12.61 5.19
C ILE A 54 2.64 13.89 5.47
N LEU A 55 1.42 13.98 4.95
CA LEU A 55 0.51 15.09 5.21
C LEU A 55 0.21 15.25 6.71
N ARG A 56 -0.01 14.14 7.42
CA ARG A 56 -0.20 14.13 8.88
C ARG A 56 1.03 14.64 9.63
N LEU A 57 2.22 14.25 9.19
CA LEU A 57 3.50 14.68 9.79
C LEU A 57 3.76 16.16 9.58
N LYS A 58 3.45 16.69 8.39
CA LYS A 58 3.61 18.10 8.04
C LYS A 58 2.49 19.00 8.58
N LYS A 59 1.36 18.43 9.01
CA LYS A 59 0.15 19.14 9.49
C LYS A 59 -0.41 20.12 8.46
N GLU A 60 -0.22 19.85 7.17
CA GLU A 60 -0.58 20.77 6.07
C GLU A 60 -2.06 20.74 5.72
N ASN A 61 -2.64 19.55 5.53
CA ASN A 61 -4.03 19.44 5.07
C ASN A 61 -4.72 18.16 5.56
N LYS A 62 -5.61 18.33 6.54
CA LYS A 62 -6.34 17.24 7.21
C LYS A 62 -7.38 16.58 6.31
N ALA A 63 -8.00 17.33 5.40
CA ALA A 63 -8.97 16.77 4.46
C ALA A 63 -8.29 15.84 3.44
N ARG A 64 -7.13 16.28 2.92
CA ARG A 64 -6.32 15.48 2.00
C ARG A 64 -5.73 14.23 2.66
N GLU A 65 -5.25 14.37 3.90
CA GLU A 65 -4.82 13.22 4.74
C GLU A 65 -5.91 12.14 4.82
N ILE A 66 -7.14 12.52 5.20
CA ILE A 66 -8.25 11.57 5.34
C ILE A 66 -8.58 10.93 3.99
N SER A 67 -8.62 11.71 2.90
CA SER A 67 -8.88 11.14 1.57
C SER A 67 -7.83 10.13 1.13
N CYS A 68 -6.55 10.35 1.47
CA CYS A 68 -5.47 9.42 1.20
C CYS A 68 -5.66 8.11 1.97
N TYR A 69 -6.04 8.16 3.25
CA TYR A 69 -6.32 6.94 4.01
C TYR A 69 -7.53 6.17 3.48
N ILE A 70 -8.61 6.87 3.10
CA ILE A 70 -9.80 6.23 2.53
C ILE A 70 -9.45 5.56 1.20
N ALA A 71 -8.86 6.31 0.26
CA ALA A 71 -8.51 5.80 -1.07
C ALA A 71 -7.48 4.67 -0.99
N GLY A 72 -6.46 4.82 -0.14
CA GLY A 72 -5.44 3.81 0.08
C GLY A 72 -6.01 2.52 0.68
N THR A 73 -6.88 2.63 1.69
CA THR A 73 -7.53 1.45 2.32
C THR A 73 -8.47 0.75 1.34
N PHE A 74 -9.23 1.50 0.54
CA PHE A 74 -10.10 0.91 -0.47
C PHE A 74 -9.29 0.15 -1.52
N ALA A 75 -8.23 0.75 -2.05
CA ALA A 75 -7.32 0.10 -2.98
C ALA A 75 -6.66 -1.15 -2.36
N PHE A 76 -6.33 -1.13 -1.06
CA PHE A 76 -5.78 -2.28 -0.34
C PHE A 76 -6.75 -3.46 -0.36
N VAL A 77 -8.02 -3.21 -0.03
CA VAL A 77 -9.06 -4.25 0.01
C VAL A 77 -9.28 -4.84 -1.39
N VAL A 78 -9.41 -3.99 -2.42
CA VAL A 78 -9.58 -4.43 -3.80
C VAL A 78 -8.38 -5.27 -4.26
N ALA A 79 -7.16 -4.88 -3.91
CA ALA A 79 -5.96 -5.64 -4.24
C ALA A 79 -6.00 -7.05 -3.63
N TRP A 80 -6.43 -7.17 -2.37
CA TRP A 80 -6.59 -8.47 -1.71
C TRP A 80 -7.70 -9.32 -2.32
N LEU A 81 -8.82 -8.73 -2.75
CA LEU A 81 -9.87 -9.47 -3.44
C LEU A 81 -9.37 -10.08 -4.75
N ILE A 82 -8.51 -9.37 -5.49
CA ILE A 82 -7.87 -9.87 -6.71
C ILE A 82 -6.88 -10.99 -6.37
N LEU A 83 -6.04 -10.80 -5.35
CA LEU A 83 -5.01 -11.78 -4.95
C LEU A 83 -5.59 -13.08 -4.37
N LEU A 84 -6.74 -13.00 -3.70
CA LEU A 84 -7.46 -14.16 -3.17
C LEU A 84 -8.34 -14.84 -4.22
N ASP A 85 -8.27 -14.40 -5.47
CA ASP A 85 -9.05 -14.92 -6.58
C ASP A 85 -10.58 -14.77 -6.43
N LEU A 86 -11.02 -13.96 -5.48
CA LEU A 86 -12.43 -13.73 -5.15
C LEU A 86 -13.18 -12.89 -6.20
N LEU A 87 -12.46 -12.38 -7.20
CA LEU A 87 -12.97 -11.56 -8.31
C LEU A 87 -12.96 -12.27 -9.67
N GLN A 88 -12.41 -13.49 -9.79
CA GLN A 88 -12.30 -14.19 -11.09
C GLN A 88 -13.62 -14.80 -11.61
N GLY A 89 -14.72 -14.65 -10.87
CA GLY A 89 -16.04 -15.20 -11.24
C GLY A 89 -17.11 -14.18 -11.63
N LEU A 90 -16.74 -12.90 -11.85
CA LEU A 90 -17.67 -11.82 -12.20
C LEU A 90 -17.54 -11.38 -13.67
#